data_AF-A0A4P8D2S5-F1
#
_entry.id   AF-A0A4P8D2S5-F1
#
_cell.length_a   1.000
_cell.length_b   1.000
_cell.length_c   1.000
_cell.angle_alpha   90.00
_cell.angle_beta   90.00
_cell.angle_gamma   90.00
#
_symmetry.space_group_name_H-M   'P 1'
#
loop_
_entity.id
_entity.type
_entity.pdbx_description
1 polymer ?
#
loop_
_entity_poly.entity_id
_entity_poly.type
_entity_poly.pdbx_seq_one_letter_code
_entity_poly.pdbx_strand_id
1 'polypeptide(L)'
;MKNILSGNLHSVLIGIMLGDGHIYKTSPSSNSRFEMSFGKDRIHFAHWVGGLFSEYLSNDLKVIKYKTNNFFNSRFGFRLKTKTLPIFNYYHDIFYEANNLTWKYKKIVPKIFQNLWILLF
;
A
#
# COMPACT_ATOMS: atom_id res chain seq x y z
N MET A 1 -10.16 12.90 16.69
CA MET A 1 -9.12 13.41 15.77
C MET A 1 -8.86 12.38 14.68
N LYS A 2 -8.73 12.79 13.41
CA LYS A 2 -8.31 11.87 12.34
C LYS A 2 -6.86 11.47 12.59
N ASN A 3 -6.59 10.18 12.76
CA ASN A 3 -5.23 9.67 12.92
C ASN A 3 -4.63 9.44 11.52
N ILE A 4 -3.97 10.48 10.98
CA ILE A 4 -3.36 10.47 9.65
C ILE A 4 -1.85 10.71 9.76
N LEU A 5 -1.10 10.28 8.74
CA LEU A 5 0.34 10.55 8.66
C LEU A 5 0.57 12.07 8.61
N SER A 6 1.64 12.54 9.25
CA SER A 6 1.96 13.96 9.33
C SER A 6 2.59 14.49 8.04
N GLY A 7 2.33 15.77 7.76
CA GLY A 7 2.97 16.51 6.68
C GLY A 7 2.77 15.89 5.29
N ASN A 8 3.81 15.94 4.47
CA ASN A 8 3.78 15.49 3.08
C ASN A 8 3.53 13.98 2.93
N LEU A 9 3.81 13.19 3.97
CA LEU A 9 3.66 11.74 3.90
C LEU A 9 2.21 11.31 3.70
N HIS A 10 1.24 12.10 4.19
CA HIS A 10 -0.18 11.89 3.89
C HIS A 10 -0.43 11.96 2.38
N SER A 11 -0.06 13.07 1.73
CA SER A 11 -0.27 13.29 0.30
C SER A 11 0.47 12.27 -0.56
N VAL A 12 1.70 11.91 -0.18
CA VAL A 12 2.47 10.87 -0.87
C VAL A 12 1.77 9.51 -0.77
N LEU A 13 1.29 9.13 0.42
CA LEU A 13 0.56 7.87 0.57
C LEU A 13 -0.73 7.86 -0.26
N ILE A 14 -1.48 8.97 -0.30
CA ILE A 14 -2.66 9.09 -1.17
C ILE A 14 -2.30 8.83 -2.64
N GLY A 15 -1.24 9.47 -3.15
CA GLY A 15 -0.76 9.27 -4.52
C GLY A 15 -0.35 7.82 -4.80
N ILE A 16 0.41 7.21 -3.88
CA ILE A 16 0.80 5.79 -3.98
C ILE A 16 -0.42 4.87 -3.97
N MET A 17 -1.43 5.16 -3.13
CA MET A 17 -2.65 4.36 -3.02
C MET A 17 -3.56 4.49 -4.23
N LEU A 18 -3.51 5.58 -4.99
CA LEU A 18 -4.19 5.69 -6.28
C LEU A 18 -3.54 4.81 -7.37
N GLY A 19 -2.28 4.41 -7.18
CA GLY A 19 -1.58 3.43 -8.03
C GLY A 19 -1.43 2.07 -7.34
N ASP A 20 -0.18 1.63 -7.17
CA ASP A 20 0.20 0.26 -6.78
C ASP A 20 0.20 -0.01 -5.27
N GLY A 21 -0.04 1.01 -4.44
CA GLY A 21 -0.06 0.87 -2.99
C GLY A 21 -1.20 -0.02 -2.48
N HIS A 22 -0.96 -0.73 -1.38
CA HIS A 22 -1.98 -1.56 -0.74
C HIS A 22 -2.03 -1.30 0.77
N ILE A 23 -3.22 -1.14 1.34
CA ILE A 23 -3.43 -1.19 2.80
C ILE A 23 -4.03 -2.55 3.15
N TYR A 24 -3.26 -3.36 3.88
CA TYR A 24 -3.67 -4.69 4.28
C TYR A 24 -4.24 -4.71 5.70
N LYS A 25 -5.31 -5.49 5.89
CA LYS A 25 -6.00 -5.72 7.17
C LYS A 25 -6.30 -7.21 7.30
N THR A 26 -5.97 -7.82 8.43
CA THR A 26 -6.14 -9.28 8.65
C THR A 26 -7.57 -9.68 9.02
N SER A 27 -8.29 -8.81 9.72
CA SER A 27 -9.67 -9.03 10.17
C SER A 27 -10.37 -7.67 10.32
N PRO A 28 -11.71 -7.61 10.38
CA PRO A 28 -12.44 -6.34 10.54
C PRO A 28 -12.01 -5.53 11.78
N SER A 29 -11.59 -6.20 12.85
CA SER A 29 -11.16 -5.58 14.10
C SER A 29 -9.66 -5.27 14.18
N SER A 30 -8.83 -5.77 13.25
CA SER A 30 -7.39 -5.55 13.32
C SER A 30 -6.96 -4.19 12.81
N ASN A 31 -5.82 -3.70 13.28
CA ASN A 31 -5.17 -2.56 12.66
C ASN A 31 -4.68 -2.91 11.25
N SER A 32 -4.39 -1.88 10.47
CA SER A 32 -3.95 -2.01 9.09
C SER A 32 -2.45 -1.75 8.94
N ARG A 33 -1.89 -2.14 7.80
CA ARG A 33 -0.51 -1.81 7.40
C ARG A 33 -0.44 -1.46 5.92
N PHE A 34 0.44 -0.52 5.58
CA PHE A 34 0.84 -0.28 4.21
C PHE A 34 1.82 -1.35 3.69
N GLU A 35 1.53 -1.88 2.51
CA GLU A 35 2.39 -2.78 1.74
C GLU A 35 2.53 -2.29 0.30
N MET A 36 3.71 -2.47 -0.29
CA MET A 36 3.97 -2.21 -1.71
C MET A 36 4.98 -3.20 -2.25
N SER A 37 4.75 -3.69 -3.47
CA SER A 37 5.68 -4.57 -4.19
C SER A 37 6.26 -3.82 -5.39
N PHE A 38 7.52 -4.07 -5.69
CA PHE A 38 8.27 -3.41 -6.75
C PHE A 38 8.90 -4.46 -7.66
N GLY A 39 8.97 -4.16 -8.96
CA GLY A 39 9.73 -4.93 -9.93
C GLY A 39 11.24 -4.90 -9.63
N LYS A 40 11.99 -5.87 -10.19
CA LYS A 40 13.45 -5.97 -10.02
C LYS A 40 14.23 -4.73 -10.47
N ASP A 41 13.67 -3.97 -11.41
CA ASP A 41 14.22 -2.76 -12.01
C ASP A 41 13.94 -1.48 -11.18
N ARG A 42 13.18 -1.60 -10.08
CA ARG A 42 12.66 -0.46 -9.31
C ARG A 42 13.30 -0.32 -7.94
N ILE A 43 14.52 -0.80 -7.75
CA ILE A 43 15.23 -0.77 -6.45
C ILE A 43 15.35 0.64 -5.87
N HIS A 44 15.73 1.64 -6.66
CA HIS A 44 15.87 3.02 -6.17
C HIS A 44 14.54 3.60 -5.70
N PHE A 45 13.47 3.33 -6.44
CA PHE A 45 12.13 3.75 -6.03
C PHE A 45 11.69 3.01 -4.76
N ALA A 46 11.98 1.72 -4.66
CA ALA A 46 11.69 0.93 -3.47
C ALA A 46 12.42 1.46 -2.22
N HIS A 47 13.69 1.85 -2.34
CA HIS A 47 14.44 2.48 -1.26
C HIS A 47 13.92 3.87 -0.92
N TRP A 48 13.55 4.68 -1.92
CA TRP A 48 12.96 5.99 -1.69
C TRP A 48 11.65 5.89 -0.90
N VAL A 49 10.73 5.00 -1.30
CA VAL A 49 9.52 4.72 -0.53
C VAL A 49 9.87 4.16 0.86
N GLY A 50 10.90 3.31 0.96
CA GLY A 50 11.44 2.83 2.23
C GLY A 50 11.84 3.94 3.20
N GLY A 51 12.61 4.91 2.72
CA GLY A 51 13.06 6.05 3.52
C GLY A 51 11.90 6.90 4.03
N LEU A 52 10.88 7.14 3.19
CA LEU A 52 9.69 7.89 3.56
C LEU A 52 8.89 7.26 4.71
N PHE A 53 8.84 5.93 4.78
CA PHE A 53 8.08 5.20 5.79
C PHE A 53 8.96 4.59 6.89
N SER A 54 10.23 4.99 6.99
CA SER A 54 11.25 4.35 7.84
C SER A 54 10.80 4.16 9.29
N GLU A 55 10.18 5.17 9.90
CA GLU A 55 9.66 5.12 11.29
C GLU A 55 8.56 4.07 11.49
N TYR A 56 7.84 3.74 10.43
CA TYR A 56 6.73 2.78 10.43
C TYR A 56 7.17 1.38 10.02
N LEU A 57 8.40 1.18 9.54
CA LEU A 57 8.87 -0.14 9.10
C LEU A 57 9.20 -1.04 10.31
N SER A 58 8.90 -2.33 10.14
CA SER A 58 9.31 -3.37 11.10
C SER A 58 10.66 -3.97 10.73
N ASN A 59 11.00 -3.92 9.44
CA ASN A 59 12.19 -4.46 8.83
C ASN A 59 12.48 -3.62 7.59
N ASP A 60 13.72 -3.66 7.12
CA ASP A 60 14.09 -3.07 5.84
C ASP A 60 13.39 -3.73 4.65
N LEU A 61 13.59 -3.11 3.48
CA LEU A 61 13.10 -3.58 2.19
C LEU A 61 13.48 -5.05 1.96
N LYS A 62 12.49 -5.91 1.71
CA LYS A 62 12.71 -7.35 1.52
C LYS A 62 12.82 -7.70 0.05
N VAL A 63 13.84 -8.46 -0.32
CA VAL A 63 13.91 -9.12 -1.64
C VAL A 63 12.98 -10.34 -1.64
N ILE A 64 12.07 -10.40 -2.60
CA ILE A 64 11.15 -11.53 -2.78
C ILE A 64 11.50 -12.27 -4.04
N LYS A 65 11.82 -13.56 -3.91
CA LYS A 65 12.00 -14.48 -5.03
C LYS A 65 10.65 -15.11 -5.36
N TYR A 66 10.22 -15.00 -6.61
CA TYR A 66 9.02 -15.65 -7.11
C TYR A 66 9.37 -17.05 -7.59
N LYS A 67 8.55 -18.04 -7.22
CA LYS A 67 8.70 -19.40 -7.75
C LYS A 67 8.48 -19.36 -9.27
N THR A 68 9.46 -19.86 -10.00
CA THR A 68 9.38 -20.05 -11.45
C THR A 68 9.63 -21.53 -11.73
N ASN A 69 8.90 -22.10 -12.68
CA ASN A 69 9.18 -23.45 -13.18
C ASN A 69 10.44 -23.47 -14.07
N ASN A 70 11.00 -22.30 -14.39
CA ASN A 70 12.13 -22.17 -15.30
C ASN A 70 13.42 -21.84 -14.51
N PHE A 71 14.29 -22.84 -14.36
CA PHE A 71 15.50 -22.81 -13.51
C PHE A 71 16.44 -21.65 -13.85
N PHE A 72 16.47 -21.22 -15.12
CA PHE A 72 17.37 -20.16 -15.60
C PHE A 72 16.85 -18.73 -15.41
N ASN A 73 15.61 -18.54 -14.96
CA ASN A 73 14.99 -17.22 -14.97
C ASN A 73 14.40 -16.85 -13.60
N SER A 74 15.28 -16.63 -12.62
CA SER A 74 14.85 -16.20 -11.29
C SER A 74 14.13 -14.85 -11.38
N ARG A 75 12.81 -14.87 -11.20
CA ARG A 75 12.02 -13.64 -11.05
C ARG A 75 12.12 -13.24 -9.60
N PHE A 76 12.60 -12.03 -9.34
CA PHE A 76 12.57 -11.43 -8.01
C PHE A 76 12.01 -10.01 -8.09
N GLY A 77 11.67 -9.47 -6.93
CA GLY A 77 11.26 -8.09 -6.76
C GLY A 77 11.55 -7.64 -5.34
N PHE A 78 11.09 -6.44 -5.01
CA PHE A 78 11.23 -5.89 -3.67
C PHE A 78 9.86 -5.74 -3.02
N ARG A 79 9.80 -5.87 -1.69
CA ARG A 79 8.57 -5.65 -0.95
C ARG A 79 8.84 -4.85 0.30
N LEU A 80 8.01 -3.83 0.47
CA LEU A 80 7.95 -3.00 1.66
C LEU A 80 6.71 -3.36 2.45
N LYS A 81 6.86 -3.47 3.78
CA LYS A 81 5.76 -3.68 4.73
C LYS A 81 5.99 -2.85 5.99
N THR A 82 5.03 -1.99 6.29
CA THR A 82 4.99 -1.28 7.56
C THR A 82 4.50 -2.19 8.69
N LYS A 83 4.73 -1.77 9.93
CA LYS A 83 4.08 -2.31 11.12
C LYS A 83 2.57 -2.16 10.99
N THR A 84 1.83 -3.10 11.55
CA THR A 84 0.38 -2.99 11.68
C THR A 84 0.05 -1.95 12.75
N LEU A 85 -0.47 -0.79 12.35
CA LEU A 85 -0.65 0.38 13.23
C LEU A 85 -2.02 1.05 13.00
N PRO A 86 -2.67 1.62 14.03
CA PRO A 86 -3.96 2.28 13.91
C PRO A 86 -4.00 3.43 12.88
N ILE A 87 -2.87 4.10 12.66
CA ILE A 87 -2.75 5.23 11.71
C ILE A 87 -3.07 4.82 10.26
N PHE A 88 -2.88 3.55 9.90
CA PHE A 88 -3.21 3.05 8.56
C PHE A 88 -4.69 2.71 8.38
N ASN A 89 -5.48 2.64 9.46
CA ASN A 89 -6.90 2.32 9.39
C ASN A 89 -7.66 3.39 8.59
N TYR A 90 -7.32 4.67 8.81
CA TYR A 90 -7.89 5.77 8.04
C TYR A 90 -7.73 5.56 6.52
N TYR A 91 -6.55 5.14 6.08
CA TYR A 91 -6.26 4.92 4.67
C TYR A 91 -6.95 3.65 4.12
N HIS A 92 -7.13 2.64 4.96
CA HIS A 92 -7.93 1.48 4.60
C HIS A 92 -9.39 1.89 4.33
N ASP A 93 -10.00 2.64 5.26
CA ASP A 93 -11.42 2.98 5.21
C ASP A 93 -11.79 3.85 4.00
N ILE A 94 -10.86 4.65 3.49
CA ILE A 94 -11.09 5.48 2.29
C ILE A 94 -10.87 4.71 0.98
N PHE A 95 -9.95 3.73 0.95
CA PHE A 95 -9.55 3.02 -0.27
C PHE A 95 -10.17 1.64 -0.41
N TYR A 96 -10.92 1.15 0.59
CA TYR A 96 -11.46 -0.20 0.57
C TYR A 96 -12.90 -0.25 1.08
N GLU A 97 -13.74 -0.98 0.36
CA GLU A 97 -15.11 -1.29 0.77
C GLU A 97 -15.25 -2.78 1.05
N ALA A 98 -15.99 -3.12 2.10
CA ALA A 98 -16.31 -4.50 2.41
C ALA A 98 -17.28 -5.05 1.35
N ASN A 99 -16.95 -6.20 0.77
CA ASN A 99 -17.85 -6.95 -0.09
C ASN A 99 -18.54 -8.03 0.75
N ASN A 100 -19.81 -7.77 1.08
CA ASN A 100 -20.63 -8.63 1.93
C ASN A 100 -20.87 -10.05 1.36
N LEU A 101 -20.66 -10.26 0.06
CA LEU A 101 -20.81 -11.56 -0.57
C LEU A 101 -19.56 -12.44 -0.42
N THR A 102 -18.38 -11.82 -0.38
CA THR A 102 -17.09 -12.53 -0.35
C THR A 102 -16.36 -12.41 0.98
N TRP A 103 -16.87 -11.61 1.91
CA TRP A 103 -16.23 -11.24 3.17
C TRP A 103 -14.81 -10.68 2.98
N LYS A 104 -14.53 -10.10 1.80
CA LYS A 104 -13.25 -9.50 1.42
C LYS A 104 -13.41 -8.00 1.20
N TYR A 105 -12.32 -7.28 1.39
CA TYR A 105 -12.25 -5.86 1.06
C TYR A 105 -11.85 -5.68 -0.40
N LYS A 106 -12.59 -4.85 -1.14
CA LYS A 106 -12.29 -4.46 -2.52
C LYS A 106 -11.72 -3.06 -2.53
N LYS A 107 -10.56 -2.88 -3.17
CA LYS A 107 -9.96 -1.55 -3.36
C LYS A 107 -10.85 -0.70 -4.28
N ILE A 108 -11.08 0.55 -3.90
CA ILE A 108 -11.90 1.53 -4.61
C ILE A 108 -11.11 2.84 -4.80
N VAL A 109 -11.53 3.66 -5.76
CA VAL A 109 -11.11 5.06 -5.84
C VAL A 109 -12.03 5.86 -4.90
N PRO A 110 -11.49 6.56 -3.88
CA PRO A 110 -12.32 7.31 -2.94
C PRO A 110 -13.20 8.35 -3.65
N LYS A 111 -14.45 8.51 -3.21
CA LYS A 111 -15.44 9.41 -3.83
C LYS A 111 -14.97 10.86 -3.98
N ILE A 112 -14.15 11.33 -3.04
CA ILE A 112 -13.57 12.68 -3.09
C ILE A 112 -12.73 12.92 -4.36
N PHE A 113 -12.13 11.86 -4.90
CA PHE A 113 -11.39 11.92 -6.16
C PHE A 113 -12.27 11.67 -7.37
N GLN A 114 -13.37 10.90 -7.26
CA GLN A 114 -14.24 10.61 -8.41
C GLN A 114 -14.79 11.87 -9.08
N ASN A 115 -15.11 12.92 -8.30
CA ASN A 115 -15.61 14.19 -8.84
C ASN A 115 -14.54 15.01 -9.57
N LEU A 116 -13.25 14.85 -9.21
CA LEU A 116 -12.14 15.53 -9.90
C LEU A 116 -11.89 14.94 -11.29
N TRP A 117 -12.15 13.65 -11.48
CA TRP A 117 -11.97 12.98 -12.77
C TRP A 117 -13.02 13.39 -13.81
N ILE A 118 -14.23 13.76 -13.38
CA ILE A 118 -15.31 14.23 -14.28
C ILE A 118 -15.04 15.66 -14.78
N LEU A 119 -14.20 16.44 -14.10
CA LEU A 119 -13.88 17.83 -14.46
C LEU A 119 -12.64 17.97 -15.35
N LEU A 120 -11.93 16.87 -15.62
CA LEU A 120 -10.70 16.85 -16.43
C LEU A 120 -10.90 16.20 -17.81
N PHE A 121 -12.14 15.88 -18.18
CA PHE A 121 -12.59 15.39 -19.48
C PHE A 121 -13.94 16.02 -19.83
#